data_AF-A0A9E9IC74-F1
#
_entry.id   AF-A0A9E9IC74-F1
#
_cell.length_a   1.000
_cell.length_b   1.000
_cell.length_c   1.000
_cell.angle_alpha   90.00
_cell.angle_beta   90.00
_cell.angle_gamma   90.00
#
_symmetry.space_group_name_H-M   'P 1'
#
loop_
_entity.id
_entity.type
_entity.pdbx_description
1 polymer ?
#
loop_
_entity_poly.entity_id
_entity_poly.type
_entity_poly.pdbx_seq_one_letter_code
_entity_poly.pdbx_strand_id
1 'polypeptide(L)' 'MIKPHQEDQAEPLFITEEVEAELIAAGYEFSPPGHARTASISELFGWRPGEMLSEAVSRRLAGTCTARECKPRGKGL' A
#
# COMPACT_ATOMS: atom_id res chain seq x y z
N MET A 1 -15.36 28.01 1.00
CA MET A 1 -16.19 27.22 0.05
C MET A 1 -15.28 26.26 -0.68
N ILE A 2 -15.41 24.97 -0.40
CA ILE A 2 -14.64 23.91 -1.07
C ILE A 2 -15.41 23.59 -2.34
N LYS A 3 -14.78 23.73 -3.51
CA LYS A 3 -15.43 23.41 -4.79
C LYS A 3 -15.88 21.95 -4.78
N PRO A 4 -17.09 21.61 -5.25
CA PRO A 4 -17.46 20.22 -5.43
C PRO A 4 -16.48 19.60 -6.42
N HIS A 5 -15.84 18.50 -6.01
CA HIS A 5 -15.08 17.65 -6.91
C HIS A 5 -16.05 17.27 -8.04
N GLN A 6 -15.71 17.67 -9.26
CA GLN A 6 -16.51 17.43 -10.45
C GLN A 6 -16.86 15.93 -10.53
N GLU A 7 -18.14 15.60 -10.40
CA GLU A 7 -18.70 14.25 -10.57
C GLU A 7 -18.58 13.71 -12.02
N ASP A 8 -17.89 14.46 -12.91
CA ASP A 8 -17.73 14.19 -14.34
C ASP A 8 -16.25 13.99 -14.75
N GLN A 9 -15.33 13.96 -13.78
CA GLN A 9 -13.97 13.47 -14.03
C GLN A 9 -14.04 11.97 -13.76
N ALA A 10 -14.11 11.15 -14.82
CA ALA A 10 -13.75 9.73 -14.73
C ALA A 10 -12.52 9.66 -13.83
N GLU A 11 -12.65 9.00 -12.68
CA GLU A 11 -11.65 9.03 -11.60
C GLU A 11 -10.26 9.00 -12.22
N PRO A 12 -9.29 9.85 -11.81
CA PRO A 12 -7.98 9.85 -12.44
C PRO A 12 -7.42 8.44 -12.37
N LEU A 13 -7.51 7.70 -13.47
CA LEU A 13 -6.96 6.38 -13.59
C LEU A 13 -5.46 6.59 -13.37
N PHE A 14 -4.91 5.92 -12.36
CA PHE A 14 -3.50 6.05 -12.02
C PHE A 14 -2.57 5.62 -13.18
N ILE A 15 -3.14 5.05 -14.25
CA ILE A 15 -2.52 4.64 -15.53
C ILE A 15 -3.50 4.86 -16.69
N THR A 16 -3.01 5.12 -17.90
CA THR A 16 -3.83 5.16 -19.13
C THR A 16 -4.04 3.75 -19.69
N GLU A 17 -5.04 3.55 -20.56
CA GLU A 17 -5.35 2.24 -21.18
C GLU A 17 -4.15 1.65 -21.95
N GLU A 18 -3.35 2.50 -22.62
CA GLU A 18 -2.14 2.09 -23.34
C GLU A 18 -1.09 1.52 -22.38
N VAL A 19 -0.85 2.21 -21.27
CA VAL A 19 0.11 1.79 -20.24
C VAL A 19 -0.35 0.50 -19.54
N GLU A 20 -1.66 0.37 -19.29
CA GLU A 20 -2.23 -0.86 -18.74
C GLU A 20 -2.02 -2.05 -19.67
N ALA A 21 -2.26 -1.87 -20.99
CA ALA A 21 -2.08 -2.93 -21.98
C ALA A 21 -0.62 -3.40 -22.08
N GLU A 22 0.35 -2.48 -22.04
CA GLU A 22 1.77 -2.81 -22.01
C GLU A 22 2.15 -3.61 -20.76
N LEU A 23 1.63 -3.21 -19.60
CA LEU A 23 1.90 -3.89 -18.32
C LEU A 23 1.27 -5.29 -18.29
N ILE A 24 0.05 -5.45 -18.81
CA ILE A 24 -0.58 -6.77 -18.96
C ILE A 24 0.21 -7.66 -19.93
N ALA A 25 0.66 -7.13 -21.07
CA ALA A 25 1.47 -7.87 -22.03
C ALA A 25 2.83 -8.31 -21.44
N ALA A 26 3.39 -7.51 -20.53
CA ALA A 26 4.58 -7.85 -19.75
C ALA A 26 4.30 -8.85 -18.61
N GLY A 27 3.05 -9.24 -18.39
CA GLY A 27 2.64 -10.23 -17.40
C GLY A 27 2.28 -9.67 -16.02
N TYR A 28 2.03 -8.35 -15.90
CA TYR A 28 1.55 -7.75 -14.66
C TYR A 28 0.03 -7.92 -14.51
N GLU A 29 -0.43 -8.18 -13.28
CA GLU A 29 -1.84 -8.31 -12.92
C GLU A 29 -2.26 -7.16 -12.00
N PHE A 30 -3.35 -6.47 -12.35
CA PHE A 30 -3.92 -5.40 -11.56
C PHE A 30 -5.09 -5.93 -10.72
N SER A 31 -4.80 -6.32 -9.47
CA SER A 31 -5.84 -6.68 -8.50
C SER A 31 -6.10 -5.54 -7.52
N PRO A 32 -7.36 -5.17 -7.24
CA PRO A 32 -7.64 -4.23 -6.15
C PRO A 32 -7.10 -4.81 -4.84
N PRO A 33 -6.53 -3.98 -3.94
CA PRO A 33 -6.03 -4.48 -2.67
C PRO A 33 -7.14 -5.19 -1.90
N GLY A 34 -6.93 -6.45 -1.50
CA GLY A 34 -7.91 -7.25 -0.76
C GLY A 34 -8.21 -6.78 0.67
N HIS A 35 -7.85 -5.54 1.02
CA HIS A 35 -8.04 -4.95 2.34
C HIS A 35 -8.88 -3.68 2.19
N ALA A 36 -9.95 -3.55 2.98
CA ALA A 36 -10.81 -2.36 2.98
C ALA A 36 -10.07 -1.04 3.34
N ARG A 37 -8.87 -1.16 3.93
CA ARG A 37 -7.88 -0.10 4.10
C ARG A 37 -6.48 -0.69 3.91
N THR A 38 -5.63 0.00 3.15
CA THR A 38 -4.18 -0.22 3.23
C THR A 38 -3.70 0.19 4.61
N ALA A 39 -2.92 -0.65 5.29
CA ALA A 39 -2.26 -0.25 6.53
C ALA A 39 -1.45 1.02 6.27
N SER A 40 -1.57 2.02 7.15
CA SER A 40 -0.88 3.30 6.96
C SER A 40 0.64 3.08 6.97
N ILE A 41 1.42 3.97 6.33
CA ILE A 41 2.89 3.86 6.38
C ILE A 41 3.37 3.92 7.84
N SER A 42 2.70 4.68 8.70
CA SER A 42 2.93 4.69 10.15
C SER A 42 2.66 3.33 10.80
N GLU A 43 1.62 2.62 10.39
CA GLU A 43 1.30 1.27 10.88
C GLU A 43 2.29 0.21 10.34
N LEU A 44 2.66 0.32 9.06
CA LEU A 44 3.58 -0.61 8.41
C LEU A 44 5.00 -0.50 8.96
N PHE A 45 5.50 0.73 9.14
CA PHE A 45 6.90 1.00 9.49
C PHE A 45 7.10 1.53 10.91
N GLY A 46 6.03 1.79 11.65
CA GLY A 46 6.11 2.50 12.94
C GLY A 46 6.61 3.92 12.77
N TRP A 47 6.26 4.58 11.65
CA TRP A 47 6.82 5.88 11.26
C TRP A 47 6.51 6.96 12.31
N ARG A 48 7.56 7.61 12.83
CA ARG A 48 7.49 8.67 13.84
C ARG A 48 7.47 10.07 13.22
N PRO A 49 6.87 11.07 13.89
CA PRO A 49 6.95 12.46 13.44
C PRO A 49 8.41 12.94 13.35
N GLY A 50 8.79 13.50 12.19
CA GLY A 50 10.14 14.02 11.95
C GLY A 50 11.19 12.99 11.52
N GLU A 51 10.84 11.70 11.45
CA GLU A 51 11.70 10.63 10.93
C GLU A 51 11.59 10.59 9.39
N MET A 52 12.67 10.25 8.68
CA MET A 52 12.61 9.97 7.24
C MET A 52 12.13 8.53 6.98
N LEU A 53 11.50 8.29 5.82
CA LEU A 53 11.05 6.94 5.44
C LEU A 53 12.21 5.92 5.47
N SER A 54 13.41 6.31 5.02
CA SER A 54 14.61 5.46 5.05
C SER A 54 15.01 5.04 6.47
N GLU A 55 14.89 5.93 7.45
CA GLU A 55 15.18 5.66 8.86
C GLU A 55 14.14 4.68 9.44
N ALA A 56 12.86 4.92 9.16
CA ALA A 56 11.76 4.05 9.60
C ALA A 56 11.89 2.62 9.04
N VAL A 57 12.24 2.50 7.75
CA VAL A 57 12.49 1.21 7.08
C VAL A 57 13.71 0.50 7.69
N SER A 58 14.83 1.21 7.87
CA SER A 58 16.05 0.65 8.43
C SER A 58 15.83 0.10 9.84
N ARG A 59 15.13 0.84 10.69
CA ARG A 59 14.76 0.42 12.04
C ARG A 59 13.88 -0.83 12.04
N ARG A 60 12.89 -0.90 11.14
CA ARG A 60 12.02 -2.08 11.03
C ARG A 60 12.82 -3.30 10.58
N LEU A 61 13.68 -3.16 9.57
CA LEU A 61 14.51 -4.26 9.08
C LEU A 61 15.47 -4.78 10.15
N ALA A 62 16.08 -3.87 10.93
CA ALA A 62 16.90 -4.23 12.08
C ALA A 62 16.12 -5.03 13.14
N GLY A 63 14.84 -4.70 13.36
CA GLY A 63 13.96 -5.44 14.28
C GLY A 63 13.42 -6.77 13.73
N THR A 64 13.31 -6.93 12.41
CA THR A 64 12.77 -8.18 11.81
C THR A 64 13.70 -9.38 11.90
N CYS A 65 14.98 -9.19 12.23
CA CYS A 65 15.93 -10.29 12.39
C CYS A 65 15.73 -11.10 13.70
N THR A 66 14.87 -10.67 14.61
CA THR A 66 14.67 -11.33 15.92
C THR A 66 13.24 -11.82 16.19
N ALA A 67 12.29 -11.62 15.25
CA ALA A 67 10.86 -11.85 15.51
C ALA A 67 10.17 -12.74 14.45
N ARG A 68 10.84 -13.77 13.94
CA ARG A 68 10.21 -14.76 13.03
C ARG A 68 9.33 -15.78 13.79
N GLU A 69 8.51 -15.33 14.73
CA GLU A 69 7.38 -16.09 15.24
C GLU A 69 6.07 -15.46 14.75
N CYS A 70 5.81 -15.61 13.44
CA CYS A 70 4.44 -15.47 12.94
C CYS A 70 3.63 -16.67 13.44
N LYS A 71 2.99 -16.54 14.61
CA LYS A 71 1.94 -17.47 15.02
C LYS A 71 0.78 -17.35 14.02
N PRO A 72 0.29 -18.46 13.43
CA PRO A 72 -0.88 -18.40 12.56
C PRO A 72 -2.09 -17.92 13.36
N ARG A 73 -2.76 -16.85 12.90
CA ARG A 73 -4.03 -16.41 13.45
C ARG A 73 -5.04 -17.56 13.32
N GLY A 74 -5.65 -17.94 14.44
CA GLY A 74 -6.56 -19.07 14.54
C GLY A 74 -7.76 -18.98 13.58
N LYS A 75 -8.22 -20.14 13.12
CA LYS A 75 -9.47 -20.29 12.37
C LYS A 75 -10.65 -19.88 13.25
N GLY A 76 -11.45 -18.93 12.78
CA GLY A 76 -12.80 -18.71 13.31
C GLY A 76 -13.71 -19.86 12.90
N LEU A 77 -14.47 -20.36 13.88
CA LEU A 77 -15.65 -21.21 13.66
C LEU A 77 -16.81 -20.39 13.11
#